data_AF-A0A7S0B5B0-F1
#
_entry.id   AF-A0A7S0B5B0-F1
#
_cell.length_a   1.000
_cell.length_b   1.000
_cell.length_c   1.000
_cell.angle_alpha   90.00
_cell.angle_beta   90.00
_cell.angle_gamma   90.00
#
_symmetry.space_group_name_H-M   'P 1'
#
loop_
_entity.id
_entity.type
_entity.pdbx_description
1 polymer ?
#
loop_
_entity_poly.entity_id
_entity_poly.type
_entity_poly.pdbx_seq_one_letter_code
_entity_poly.pdbx_strand_id
1 'polypeptide(L)'
;MADEVQEAAAGAVEEIFGNGGEGETEVKEEVKEDPAVPATPQTNSVEAKVEVKADGGKIATLADGTKVETFPDDSKISTFPDGTVVESKADGAKITSWPDGTKKETRPDGQKITTRQDGTTTVNNADGTKIVTWPDGSQRESRADGTKVETLSGGVVTETQASGVKIATFPDGTKMHTLVDGTKVAFMPDGSQVETRPDKTKTTTYADGTTVESRPDGTKVTTFKDQTTKEIRPDGTKLTKWPDGTMLEVKPDGTKITTRPDGKVEITKPETNPEAEAKPEDDESDPDYEEEEH
;
A
#
# COMPACT_ATOMS: atom_id res chain seq x y z
N MET A 1 4.90 -6.72 19.72
CA MET A 1 5.57 -6.07 18.58
C MET A 1 4.88 -6.44 17.27
N ALA A 2 4.93 -7.69 16.79
CA ALA A 2 4.28 -8.06 15.51
C ALA A 2 2.78 -7.71 15.43
N ASP A 3 1.98 -8.08 16.44
CA ASP A 3 0.54 -7.77 16.44
C ASP A 3 0.24 -6.26 16.53
N GLU A 4 1.06 -5.49 17.23
CA GLU A 4 0.89 -4.04 17.38
C GLU A 4 1.21 -3.28 16.08
N VAL A 5 2.30 -3.68 15.40
CA VAL A 5 2.67 -3.13 14.09
C VAL A 5 1.60 -3.50 13.05
N GLN A 6 1.03 -4.70 13.14
CA GLN A 6 -0.11 -5.10 12.29
C GLN A 6 -1.33 -4.21 12.52
N GLU A 7 -1.72 -3.95 13.77
CA GLU A 7 -2.88 -3.11 14.05
C GLU A 7 -2.66 -1.66 13.61
N ALA A 8 -1.45 -1.13 13.79
CA ALA A 8 -1.08 0.18 13.25
C ALA A 8 -1.15 0.21 11.71
N ALA A 9 -0.56 -0.79 11.05
CA ALA A 9 -0.59 -0.89 9.59
C ALA A 9 -2.01 -1.11 9.07
N ALA A 10 -2.84 -1.90 9.75
CA ALA A 10 -4.23 -2.13 9.40
C ALA A 10 -5.07 -0.85 9.57
N GLY A 11 -4.84 -0.08 10.63
CA GLY A 11 -5.47 1.23 10.83
C GLY A 11 -5.10 2.21 9.72
N ALA A 12 -3.81 2.31 9.37
CA ALA A 12 -3.36 3.15 8.25
C ALA A 12 -3.92 2.67 6.90
N VAL A 13 -4.01 1.36 6.67
CA VAL A 13 -4.68 0.78 5.49
C VAL A 13 -6.16 1.16 5.46
N GLU A 14 -6.86 1.15 6.59
CA GLU A 14 -8.24 1.63 6.65
C GLU A 14 -8.32 3.13 6.35
N GLU A 15 -7.41 3.96 6.84
CA GLU A 15 -7.37 5.37 6.44
C GLU A 15 -7.11 5.56 4.94
N ILE A 16 -6.22 4.74 4.35
CA ILE A 16 -5.84 4.86 2.94
C ILE A 16 -6.89 4.26 1.99
N PHE A 17 -7.54 3.15 2.36
CA PHE A 17 -8.42 2.38 1.49
C PHE A 17 -9.88 2.28 1.95
N GLY A 18 -10.22 2.73 3.16
CA GLY A 18 -11.44 2.32 3.85
C GLY A 18 -11.92 3.27 4.95
N ASN A 19 -12.54 4.38 4.54
CA ASN A 19 -13.76 4.84 5.20
C ASN A 19 -14.87 4.85 4.14
N GLY A 20 -15.96 4.10 4.38
CA GLY A 20 -17.14 4.05 3.51
C GLY A 20 -17.98 5.33 3.52
N GLY A 21 -17.34 6.49 3.62
CA GLY A 21 -17.94 7.80 3.49
C GLY A 21 -16.93 8.71 2.82
N GLU A 22 -17.25 9.15 1.59
CA GLU A 22 -16.88 10.42 0.95
C GLU A 22 -15.61 11.11 1.49
N GLY A 23 -14.55 10.32 1.57
CA GLY A 23 -13.23 10.69 2.02
C GLY A 23 -12.24 9.90 1.17
N GLU A 24 -12.56 9.78 -0.12
CA GLU A 24 -11.52 9.84 -1.12
C GLU A 24 -10.61 10.98 -0.66
N THR A 25 -9.34 10.73 -0.36
CA THR A 25 -8.34 11.66 -0.85
C THR A 25 -8.52 11.63 -2.35
N GLU A 26 -9.54 12.38 -2.83
CA GLU A 26 -9.74 12.73 -4.21
C GLU A 26 -8.48 13.52 -4.52
N VAL A 27 -7.41 12.79 -4.87
CA VAL A 27 -6.51 13.28 -5.88
C VAL A 27 -7.39 13.28 -7.12
N LYS A 28 -8.22 14.32 -7.22
CA LYS A 28 -9.21 14.53 -8.26
C LYS A 28 -8.47 14.21 -9.52
N GLU A 29 -8.92 13.17 -10.20
CA GLU A 29 -8.48 12.89 -11.55
C GLU A 29 -9.13 13.96 -12.44
N GLU A 30 -8.86 15.23 -12.14
CA GLU A 30 -9.13 16.33 -13.05
C GLU A 30 -8.06 16.17 -14.12
N VAL A 31 -8.35 15.29 -15.07
CA VAL A 31 -7.66 15.28 -16.36
C VAL A 31 -8.05 16.58 -17.04
N LYS A 32 -7.40 17.67 -16.63
CA LYS A 32 -7.48 18.94 -17.33
C LYS A 32 -7.06 18.63 -18.77
N GLU A 33 -7.91 18.92 -19.73
CA GLU A 33 -7.51 18.71 -21.13
C GLU A 33 -6.26 19.55 -21.42
N ASP A 34 -5.42 19.07 -22.34
CA ASP A 34 -4.31 19.89 -22.82
C ASP A 34 -4.91 21.13 -23.50
N PRO A 35 -4.33 22.32 -23.34
CA PRO A 35 -4.81 23.48 -24.05
C PRO A 35 -4.78 23.21 -25.56
N ALA A 36 -5.74 23.78 -26.28
CA ALA A 36 -5.83 23.56 -27.73
C ALA A 36 -4.51 23.98 -28.41
N VAL A 37 -4.02 23.15 -29.33
CA VAL A 37 -2.91 23.54 -30.20
C VAL A 37 -3.51 24.31 -31.37
N PRO A 38 -3.07 25.55 -31.65
CA PRO A 38 -3.50 26.26 -32.85
C PRO A 38 -3.22 25.43 -34.08
N ALA A 39 -4.17 25.40 -35.03
CA ALA A 39 -3.97 24.69 -36.29
C ALA A 39 -2.72 25.25 -36.99
N THR A 40 -1.79 24.38 -37.37
CA THR A 40 -0.64 24.81 -38.16
C THR A 40 -1.16 25.31 -39.52
N PRO A 41 -0.93 26.60 -39.86
CA PRO A 41 -1.33 27.10 -41.17
C PRO A 41 -0.63 26.28 -42.26
N GLN A 42 -1.42 25.69 -43.16
CA GLN A 42 -0.85 24.99 -44.31
C GLN A 42 -0.11 26.01 -45.18
N THR A 43 1.12 25.70 -45.59
CA THR A 43 2.02 26.59 -46.33
C THR A 43 1.58 26.87 -47.77
N ASN A 44 0.30 26.74 -48.08
CA ASN A 44 -0.28 27.02 -49.40
C ASN A 44 -0.62 28.51 -49.60
N SER A 45 -0.39 29.38 -48.60
CA SER A 45 -0.64 30.81 -48.72
C SER A 45 0.56 31.57 -49.29
N VAL A 46 0.28 32.26 -50.40
CA VAL A 46 1.18 32.98 -51.30
C VAL A 46 1.81 34.26 -50.71
N GLU A 47 1.67 34.52 -49.41
CA GLU A 47 1.98 35.82 -48.77
C GLU A 47 3.04 35.74 -47.65
N ALA A 48 3.78 34.65 -47.55
CA ALA A 48 4.83 34.52 -46.53
C ALA A 48 6.05 35.41 -46.88
N LYS A 49 6.37 36.40 -46.03
CA LYS A 49 7.68 37.08 -46.12
C LYS A 49 8.74 36.13 -45.58
N VAL A 50 9.64 35.65 -46.45
CA VAL A 50 10.72 34.73 -46.11
C VAL A 50 12.05 35.48 -46.03
N GLU A 51 12.76 35.31 -44.92
CA GLU A 51 14.11 35.79 -44.67
C GLU A 51 15.05 34.59 -44.52
N VAL A 52 16.20 34.63 -45.21
CA VAL A 52 17.24 33.59 -45.14
C VAL A 52 18.37 34.10 -44.26
N LYS A 53 18.72 33.34 -43.23
CA LYS A 53 19.81 33.64 -42.29
C LYS A 53 21.16 33.23 -42.87
N ALA A 54 22.24 33.83 -42.35
CA ALA A 54 23.61 33.55 -42.77
C ALA A 54 24.07 32.10 -42.52
N ASP A 55 23.44 31.42 -41.55
CA ASP A 55 23.67 30.01 -41.21
C ASP A 55 22.89 29.03 -42.10
N GLY A 56 22.09 29.51 -43.05
CA GLY A 56 21.23 28.71 -43.92
C GLY A 56 19.82 28.46 -43.38
N GLY A 57 19.52 28.90 -42.16
CA GLY A 57 18.17 28.89 -41.59
C GLY A 57 17.22 29.85 -42.32
N LYS A 58 15.91 29.66 -42.14
CA LYS A 58 14.86 30.49 -42.76
C LYS A 58 13.84 30.92 -41.74
N ILE A 59 13.41 32.18 -41.79
CA ILE A 59 12.25 32.67 -41.04
C ILE A 59 11.16 33.06 -42.05
N ALA A 60 9.95 32.53 -41.86
CA ALA A 60 8.77 32.94 -42.60
C ALA A 60 7.75 33.57 -41.64
N THR A 61 7.17 34.71 -42.01
CA THR A 61 6.00 35.28 -41.32
C THR A 61 4.78 35.09 -42.20
N LEU A 62 3.77 34.39 -41.68
CA LEU A 62 2.53 34.05 -42.38
C LEU A 62 1.47 35.14 -42.18
N ALA A 63 0.42 35.11 -43.01
CA ALA A 63 -0.64 36.12 -43.02
C ALA A 63 -1.43 36.19 -41.70
N ASP A 64 -1.52 35.07 -40.98
CA ASP A 64 -2.15 34.99 -39.65
C ASP A 64 -1.24 35.55 -38.52
N GLY A 65 -0.01 35.96 -38.83
CA GLY A 65 0.99 36.43 -37.87
C GLY A 65 1.89 35.33 -37.30
N THR A 66 1.67 34.06 -37.65
CA THR A 66 2.52 32.94 -37.24
C THR A 66 3.92 33.10 -37.82
N LYS A 67 4.94 32.97 -36.97
CA LYS A 67 6.35 32.98 -37.38
C LYS A 67 6.88 31.55 -37.39
N VAL A 68 7.42 31.11 -38.52
CA VAL A 68 8.02 29.79 -38.68
C VAL A 68 9.51 29.95 -38.94
N GLU A 69 10.33 29.49 -38.01
CA GLU A 69 11.77 29.37 -38.16
C GLU A 69 12.13 27.93 -38.52
N THR A 70 12.92 27.74 -39.58
CA THR A 70 13.45 26.45 -40.02
C THR A 70 14.97 26.50 -39.93
N PHE A 71 15.56 25.54 -39.23
CA PHE A 71 16.99 25.43 -39.02
C PHE A 71 17.64 24.53 -40.09
N PRO A 72 18.98 24.58 -40.25
CA PRO A 72 19.70 23.76 -41.24
C PRO A 72 19.57 22.24 -41.04
N ASP A 73 19.22 21.78 -39.84
CA ASP A 73 19.00 20.37 -39.50
C ASP A 73 17.54 19.92 -39.73
N ASP A 74 16.76 20.71 -40.47
CA ASP A 74 15.33 20.56 -40.74
C ASP A 74 14.40 20.68 -39.51
N SER A 75 14.94 20.97 -38.33
CA SER A 75 14.11 21.33 -37.16
C SER A 75 13.39 22.65 -37.40
N LYS A 76 12.22 22.80 -36.75
CA LYS A 76 11.32 23.94 -36.95
C LYS A 76 10.78 24.46 -35.64
N ILE A 77 10.70 25.78 -35.50
CA ILE A 77 9.99 26.46 -34.41
C ILE A 77 8.88 27.31 -35.04
N SER A 78 7.64 27.08 -34.62
CA SER A 78 6.48 27.90 -35.00
C SER A 78 5.97 28.67 -33.79
N THR A 79 5.98 29.99 -33.85
CA THR A 79 5.45 30.88 -32.82
C THR A 79 4.15 31.50 -33.32
N PHE A 80 3.05 31.17 -32.65
CA PHE A 80 1.72 31.62 -32.99
C PHE A 80 1.39 32.97 -32.32
N PRO A 81 0.40 33.74 -32.85
CA PRO A 81 0.01 35.03 -32.28
C PRO A 81 -0.54 34.97 -30.85
N ASP A 82 -1.12 33.83 -30.47
CA ASP A 82 -1.61 33.59 -29.11
C ASP A 82 -0.47 33.36 -28.10
N GLY A 83 0.78 33.26 -28.56
CA GLY A 83 1.97 32.98 -27.76
C GLY A 83 2.32 31.50 -27.66
N THR A 84 1.52 30.61 -28.26
CA THR A 84 1.85 29.18 -28.35
C THR A 84 3.10 28.99 -29.21
N VAL A 85 3.98 28.09 -28.78
CA VAL A 85 5.20 27.73 -29.50
C VAL A 85 5.21 26.23 -29.77
N VAL A 86 5.38 25.85 -31.04
CA VAL A 86 5.52 24.45 -31.46
C VAL A 86 6.91 24.24 -32.07
N GLU A 87 7.71 23.41 -31.43
CA GLU A 87 9.01 22.96 -31.89
C GLU A 87 8.89 21.53 -32.46
N SER A 88 9.44 21.31 -33.65
CA SER A 88 9.64 19.99 -34.25
C SER A 88 11.14 19.76 -34.41
N LYS A 89 11.68 18.75 -33.73
CA LYS A 89 13.10 18.42 -33.72
C LYS A 89 13.46 17.47 -34.87
N ALA A 90 14.74 17.44 -35.22
CA ALA A 90 15.27 16.58 -36.29
C ALA A 90 15.12 15.08 -35.98
N ASP A 91 15.11 14.70 -34.71
CA ASP A 91 14.89 13.31 -34.26
C ASP A 91 13.41 12.86 -34.32
N GLY A 92 12.50 13.76 -34.72
CA GLY A 92 11.07 13.51 -34.80
C GLY A 92 10.28 13.90 -33.55
N ALA A 93 10.96 14.32 -32.46
CA ALA A 93 10.28 14.81 -31.27
C ALA A 93 9.53 16.12 -31.56
N LYS A 94 8.41 16.34 -30.86
CA LYS A 94 7.62 17.56 -30.93
C LYS A 94 7.38 18.13 -29.55
N ILE A 95 7.62 19.42 -29.37
CA ILE A 95 7.36 20.12 -28.11
C ILE A 95 6.38 21.26 -28.39
N THR A 96 5.30 21.31 -27.63
CA THR A 96 4.38 22.46 -27.60
C THR A 96 4.49 23.14 -26.26
N SER A 97 4.67 24.46 -26.25
CA SER A 97 4.66 25.29 -25.05
C SER A 97 3.54 26.32 -25.18
N TRP A 98 2.67 26.38 -24.18
CA TRP A 98 1.56 27.32 -24.14
C TRP A 98 1.87 28.52 -23.23
N PRO A 99 1.18 29.67 -23.43
CA PRO A 99 1.38 30.87 -22.64
C PRO A 99 1.07 30.71 -21.14
N ASP A 100 0.21 29.77 -20.79
CA ASP A 100 -0.14 29.43 -19.40
C ASP A 100 1.02 28.75 -18.65
N GLY A 101 2.11 28.40 -19.35
CA GLY A 101 3.27 27.67 -18.81
C GLY A 101 3.18 26.16 -18.97
N THR A 102 2.07 25.63 -19.49
CA THR A 102 1.94 24.21 -19.84
C THR A 102 2.91 23.87 -20.97
N LYS A 103 3.48 22.66 -20.92
CA LYS A 103 4.36 22.11 -21.96
C LYS A 103 3.99 20.67 -22.26
N LYS A 104 4.01 20.28 -23.53
CA LYS A 104 3.78 18.92 -23.99
C LYS A 104 4.87 18.48 -24.94
N GLU A 105 5.57 17.42 -24.60
CA GLU A 105 6.54 16.73 -25.44
C GLU A 105 5.93 15.43 -25.97
N THR A 106 6.09 15.16 -27.26
CA THR A 106 5.90 13.85 -27.87
C THR A 106 7.25 13.38 -28.38
N ARG A 107 7.75 12.29 -27.81
CA ARG A 107 9.05 11.72 -28.14
C ARG A 107 8.95 10.75 -29.33
N PRO A 108 10.08 10.44 -30.00
CA PRO A 108 10.08 9.56 -31.17
C PRO A 108 9.61 8.12 -30.88
N ASP A 109 9.75 7.67 -29.63
CA ASP A 109 9.27 6.36 -29.14
C ASP A 109 7.74 6.33 -28.89
N GLY A 110 7.05 7.45 -29.10
CA GLY A 110 5.61 7.59 -28.86
C GLY A 110 5.24 8.02 -27.44
N GLN A 111 6.21 8.14 -26.52
CA GLN A 111 5.96 8.66 -25.17
C GLN A 111 5.51 10.12 -25.25
N LYS A 112 4.46 10.45 -24.48
CA LYS A 112 3.94 11.82 -24.37
C LYS A 112 4.09 12.31 -22.95
N ILE A 113 4.76 13.43 -22.76
CA ILE A 113 4.97 14.06 -21.45
C ILE A 113 4.28 15.40 -21.46
N THR A 114 3.44 15.67 -20.46
CA THR A 114 2.81 16.97 -20.25
C THR A 114 3.22 17.49 -18.88
N THR A 115 3.76 18.70 -18.81
CA THR A 115 4.05 19.42 -17.57
C THR A 115 3.12 20.62 -17.49
N ARG A 116 2.30 20.69 -16.45
CA ARG A 116 1.36 21.79 -16.22
C ARG A 116 2.01 22.94 -15.46
N GLN A 117 1.33 24.09 -15.48
CA GLN A 117 1.73 25.28 -14.74
C GLN A 117 1.88 25.04 -13.23
N ASP A 118 1.05 24.19 -12.64
CA ASP A 118 1.12 23.86 -11.21
C ASP A 118 2.30 22.94 -10.85
N GLY A 119 3.05 22.43 -11.84
CA GLY A 119 4.16 21.49 -11.66
C GLY A 119 3.77 20.02 -11.83
N THR A 120 2.48 19.70 -11.98
CA THR A 120 2.01 18.34 -12.23
C THR A 120 2.55 17.85 -13.57
N THR A 121 3.09 16.63 -13.59
CA THR A 121 3.53 15.98 -14.82
C THR A 121 2.66 14.77 -15.14
N THR A 122 2.42 14.51 -16.42
CA THR A 122 1.73 13.33 -16.91
C THR A 122 2.54 12.71 -18.03
N VAL A 123 2.95 11.45 -17.85
CA VAL A 123 3.64 10.64 -18.83
C VAL A 123 2.67 9.59 -19.35
N ASN A 124 2.45 9.53 -20.66
CA ASN A 124 1.73 8.45 -21.32
C ASN A 124 2.73 7.65 -22.15
N ASN A 125 2.90 6.38 -21.81
CA ASN A 125 3.82 5.46 -22.46
C ASN A 125 3.11 4.69 -23.58
N ALA A 126 3.89 4.17 -24.53
CA ALA A 126 3.38 3.42 -25.68
C ALA A 126 2.76 2.06 -25.29
N ASP A 127 3.13 1.51 -24.13
CA ASP A 127 2.58 0.27 -23.57
C ASP A 127 1.19 0.46 -22.92
N GLY A 128 0.67 1.68 -22.90
CA GLY A 128 -0.60 2.04 -22.26
C GLY A 128 -0.46 2.45 -20.79
N THR A 129 0.75 2.44 -20.23
CA THR A 129 1.00 2.92 -18.87
C THR A 129 0.92 4.45 -18.83
N LYS A 130 0.14 4.99 -17.88
CA LYS A 130 0.03 6.43 -17.60
C LYS A 130 0.57 6.70 -16.20
N ILE A 131 1.49 7.64 -16.08
CA ILE A 131 2.05 8.09 -14.80
C ILE A 131 1.70 9.56 -14.61
N VAL A 132 1.13 9.90 -13.46
CA VAL A 132 0.91 11.28 -13.02
C VAL A 132 1.76 11.52 -11.79
N THR A 133 2.55 12.60 -11.78
CA THR A 133 3.35 13.01 -10.63
C THR A 133 2.96 14.42 -10.23
N TRP A 134 2.57 14.60 -8.97
CA TRP A 134 2.15 15.88 -8.41
C TRP A 134 3.33 16.66 -7.80
N PRO A 135 3.17 17.98 -7.57
CA PRO A 135 4.25 18.83 -7.05
C PRO A 135 4.77 18.44 -5.66
N ASP A 136 3.94 17.76 -4.86
CA ASP A 136 4.31 17.24 -3.54
C ASP A 136 5.16 15.95 -3.61
N GLY A 137 5.44 15.45 -4.82
CA GLY A 137 6.19 14.23 -5.09
C GLY A 137 5.35 12.97 -5.09
N SER A 138 4.05 13.04 -4.77
CA SER A 138 3.17 11.89 -4.91
C SER A 138 3.01 11.49 -6.38
N GLN A 139 2.75 10.21 -6.62
CA GLN A 139 2.65 9.65 -7.97
C GLN A 139 1.49 8.65 -8.06
N ARG A 140 0.83 8.60 -9.21
CA ARG A 140 -0.13 7.56 -9.59
C ARG A 140 0.27 6.97 -10.93
N GLU A 141 0.43 5.67 -10.96
CA GLU A 141 0.63 4.87 -12.16
C GLU A 141 -0.66 4.09 -12.45
N SER A 142 -1.13 4.13 -13.69
CA SER A 142 -2.25 3.34 -14.20
C SER A 142 -1.74 2.49 -15.35
N ARG A 143 -1.81 1.18 -15.21
CA ARG A 143 -1.32 0.20 -16.20
C ARG A 143 -2.45 -0.28 -17.11
N ALA A 144 -2.08 -0.78 -18.28
CA ALA A 144 -3.03 -1.27 -19.28
C ALA A 144 -3.84 -2.50 -18.82
N ASP A 145 -3.34 -3.27 -17.86
CA ASP A 145 -4.02 -4.42 -17.26
C ASP A 145 -5.11 -4.02 -16.24
N GLY A 146 -5.24 -2.72 -15.94
CA GLY A 146 -6.16 -2.18 -14.93
C GLY A 146 -5.54 -2.01 -13.54
N THR A 147 -4.29 -2.44 -13.34
CA THR A 147 -3.57 -2.25 -12.08
C THR A 147 -3.26 -0.76 -11.87
N LYS A 148 -3.49 -0.26 -10.66
CA LYS A 148 -3.15 1.10 -10.24
C LYS A 148 -2.15 1.05 -9.10
N VAL A 149 -1.09 1.84 -9.18
CA VAL A 149 -0.11 2.01 -8.10
C VAL A 149 -0.03 3.48 -7.72
N GLU A 150 -0.07 3.78 -6.44
CA GLU A 150 0.09 5.14 -5.93
C GLU A 150 1.24 5.18 -4.92
N THR A 151 2.09 6.19 -5.07
CA THR A 151 3.15 6.50 -4.11
C THR A 151 2.77 7.81 -3.43
N LEU A 152 2.50 7.75 -2.13
CA LEU A 152 2.20 8.91 -1.31
C LEU A 152 3.50 9.64 -0.93
N SER A 153 3.44 10.94 -0.66
CA SER A 153 4.60 11.75 -0.27
C SER A 153 5.27 11.28 1.04
N GLY A 154 4.54 10.55 1.89
CA GLY A 154 5.05 9.88 3.09
C GLY A 154 5.81 8.57 2.82
N GLY A 155 5.99 8.16 1.56
CA GLY A 155 6.71 6.94 1.17
C GLY A 155 5.89 5.65 1.21
N VAL A 156 4.62 5.72 1.61
CA VAL A 156 3.69 4.59 1.51
C VAL A 156 3.33 4.37 0.04
N VAL A 157 3.41 3.12 -0.41
CA VAL A 157 3.03 2.71 -1.77
C VAL A 157 1.80 1.83 -1.70
N THR A 158 0.74 2.17 -2.43
CA THR A 158 -0.45 1.34 -2.58
C THR A 158 -0.55 0.77 -3.98
N GLU A 159 -1.09 -0.43 -4.09
CA GLU A 159 -1.39 -1.09 -5.36
C GLU A 159 -2.80 -1.67 -5.28
N THR A 160 -3.63 -1.37 -6.28
CA THR A 160 -4.91 -2.04 -6.51
C THR A 160 -4.79 -2.83 -7.80
N GLN A 161 -4.81 -4.14 -7.69
CA GLN A 161 -4.74 -5.05 -8.82
C GLN A 161 -6.10 -5.18 -9.51
N ALA A 162 -6.10 -5.53 -10.79
CA ALA A 162 -7.33 -5.80 -11.55
C ALA A 162 -8.19 -6.93 -10.95
N SER A 163 -7.57 -7.84 -10.18
CA SER A 163 -8.27 -8.89 -9.41
C SER A 163 -9.11 -8.36 -8.24
N GLY A 164 -8.91 -7.09 -7.84
CA GLY A 164 -9.49 -6.50 -6.64
C GLY A 164 -8.63 -6.64 -5.38
N VAL A 165 -7.49 -7.35 -5.46
CA VAL A 165 -6.52 -7.40 -4.35
C VAL A 165 -5.87 -6.03 -4.17
N LYS A 166 -5.82 -5.56 -2.92
CA LYS A 166 -5.14 -4.31 -2.55
C LYS A 166 -3.89 -4.62 -1.75
N ILE A 167 -2.80 -3.93 -2.04
CA ILE A 167 -1.52 -4.07 -1.35
C ILE A 167 -1.08 -2.68 -0.88
N ALA A 168 -0.66 -2.55 0.38
CA ALA A 168 0.09 -1.39 0.85
C ALA A 168 1.49 -1.83 1.28
N THR A 169 2.50 -1.05 0.92
CA THR A 169 3.88 -1.18 1.38
C THR A 169 4.25 0.07 2.16
N PHE A 170 4.65 -0.11 3.41
CA PHE A 170 4.98 0.96 4.33
C PHE A 170 6.50 1.23 4.35
N PRO A 171 6.96 2.44 4.73
CA PRO A 171 8.38 2.79 4.78
C PRO A 171 9.24 1.92 5.71
N ASP A 172 8.62 1.32 6.73
CA ASP A 172 9.28 0.38 7.64
C ASP A 172 9.55 -1.00 7.01
N GLY A 173 9.00 -1.25 5.81
CA GLY A 173 9.09 -2.52 5.08
C GLY A 173 7.87 -3.43 5.29
N THR A 174 6.94 -3.06 6.15
CA THR A 174 5.70 -3.80 6.38
C THR A 174 4.85 -3.80 5.10
N LYS A 175 4.26 -4.95 4.75
CA LYS A 175 3.31 -5.07 3.64
C LYS A 175 1.97 -5.57 4.11
N MET A 176 0.90 -4.93 3.68
CA MET A 176 -0.47 -5.32 3.99
C MET A 176 -1.19 -5.71 2.72
N HIS A 177 -1.65 -6.94 2.62
CA HIS A 177 -2.50 -7.44 1.55
C HIS A 177 -3.94 -7.49 2.05
N THR A 178 -4.88 -6.94 1.28
CA THR A 178 -6.31 -7.11 1.48
C THR A 178 -6.86 -7.88 0.29
N LEU A 179 -7.32 -9.09 0.56
CA LEU A 179 -7.90 -9.99 -0.43
C LEU A 179 -9.38 -9.67 -0.66
N VAL A 180 -9.91 -10.16 -1.79
CA VAL A 180 -11.28 -9.90 -2.24
C VAL A 180 -12.34 -10.47 -1.28
N ASP A 181 -12.00 -11.55 -0.57
CA ASP A 181 -12.87 -12.15 0.45
C ASP A 181 -12.90 -11.37 1.76
N GLY A 182 -12.08 -10.31 1.90
CA GLY A 182 -11.93 -9.50 3.11
C GLY A 182 -10.79 -9.96 4.03
N THR A 183 -10.07 -11.03 3.69
CA THR A 183 -8.89 -11.48 4.44
C THR A 183 -7.79 -10.43 4.34
N LYS A 184 -7.21 -10.05 5.47
CA LYS A 184 -6.07 -9.13 5.56
C LYS A 184 -4.82 -9.89 5.99
N VAL A 185 -3.71 -9.77 5.27
CA VAL A 185 -2.43 -10.39 5.61
C VAL A 185 -1.34 -9.33 5.73
N ALA A 186 -0.71 -9.26 6.89
CA ALA A 186 0.43 -8.40 7.16
C ALA A 186 1.72 -9.20 7.08
N PHE A 187 2.72 -8.70 6.36
CA PHE A 187 4.07 -9.23 6.31
C PHE A 187 5.01 -8.23 6.96
N MET A 188 5.68 -8.64 8.04
CA MET A 188 6.57 -7.79 8.82
C MET A 188 8.02 -7.91 8.34
N PRO A 189 8.85 -6.86 8.54
CA PRO A 189 10.28 -6.90 8.19
C PRO A 189 11.07 -7.97 8.94
N ASP A 190 10.61 -8.39 10.12
CA ASP A 190 11.24 -9.44 10.92
C ASP A 190 10.94 -10.86 10.40
N GLY A 191 10.16 -10.98 9.31
CA GLY A 191 9.76 -12.24 8.69
C GLY A 191 8.51 -12.87 9.30
N SER A 192 7.92 -12.27 10.34
CA SER A 192 6.61 -12.68 10.82
C SER A 192 5.49 -12.21 9.89
N GLN A 193 4.34 -12.88 9.96
CA GLN A 193 3.13 -12.46 9.27
C GLN A 193 1.90 -12.65 10.15
N VAL A 194 0.89 -11.82 9.94
CA VAL A 194 -0.39 -11.94 10.64
C VAL A 194 -1.53 -11.93 9.63
N GLU A 195 -2.33 -12.99 9.61
CA GLU A 195 -3.54 -13.12 8.81
C GLU A 195 -4.76 -12.85 9.70
N THR A 196 -5.66 -11.97 9.26
CA THR A 196 -6.98 -11.76 9.86
C THR A 196 -8.04 -12.11 8.83
N ARG A 197 -8.83 -13.14 9.11
CA ARG A 197 -9.92 -13.60 8.24
C ARG A 197 -11.22 -12.83 8.49
N PRO A 198 -12.19 -12.88 7.55
CA PRO A 198 -13.50 -12.23 7.70
C PRO A 198 -14.30 -12.71 8.91
N ASP A 199 -14.10 -13.96 9.32
CA ASP A 199 -14.71 -14.53 10.54
C ASP A 199 -14.08 -13.98 11.83
N LYS A 200 -13.07 -13.12 11.73
CA LYS A 200 -12.25 -12.55 12.82
C LYS A 200 -11.24 -13.52 13.43
N THR A 201 -11.02 -14.69 12.82
CA THR A 201 -9.89 -15.55 13.17
C THR A 201 -8.59 -14.83 12.82
N LYS A 202 -7.68 -14.71 13.78
CA LYS A 202 -6.34 -14.14 13.60
C LYS A 202 -5.29 -15.24 13.69
N THR A 203 -4.36 -15.30 12.75
CA THR A 203 -3.25 -16.25 12.76
C THR A 203 -1.93 -15.52 12.57
N THR A 204 -1.07 -15.58 13.58
CA THR A 204 0.29 -15.04 13.55
C THR A 204 1.26 -16.18 13.26
N THR A 205 2.06 -16.07 12.20
CA THR A 205 3.20 -16.95 11.93
C THR A 205 4.48 -16.19 12.24
N TYR A 206 5.29 -16.70 13.16
CA TYR A 206 6.58 -16.12 13.52
C TYR A 206 7.69 -16.65 12.60
N ALA A 207 8.80 -15.93 12.54
CA ALA A 207 9.95 -16.28 11.70
C ALA A 207 10.59 -17.64 12.05
N ASP A 208 10.40 -18.13 13.27
CA ASP A 208 10.87 -19.45 13.70
C ASP A 208 9.99 -20.61 13.17
N GLY A 209 8.85 -20.30 12.55
CA GLY A 209 7.86 -21.24 12.04
C GLY A 209 6.73 -21.56 13.04
N THR A 210 6.76 -21.01 14.25
CA THR A 210 5.67 -21.14 15.21
C THR A 210 4.45 -20.35 14.72
N THR A 211 3.26 -20.92 14.84
CA THR A 211 2.00 -20.22 14.53
C THR A 211 1.12 -20.11 15.76
N VAL A 212 0.44 -18.99 15.92
CA VAL A 212 -0.58 -18.76 16.96
C VAL A 212 -1.86 -18.32 16.28
N GLU A 213 -2.89 -19.14 16.37
CA GLU A 213 -4.25 -18.84 15.93
C GLU A 213 -5.09 -18.42 17.14
N SER A 214 -5.83 -17.33 17.01
CA SER A 214 -6.84 -16.86 17.96
C SER A 214 -8.18 -16.80 17.26
N ARG A 215 -9.15 -17.55 17.76
CA ARG A 215 -10.51 -17.64 17.21
C ARG A 215 -11.47 -16.70 17.92
N PRO A 216 -12.60 -16.33 17.27
CA PRO A 216 -13.60 -15.44 17.85
C PRO A 216 -14.28 -15.98 19.12
N ASP A 217 -14.34 -17.30 19.26
CA ASP A 217 -14.88 -17.96 20.45
C ASP A 217 -13.98 -17.81 21.68
N GLY A 218 -12.74 -17.32 21.51
CA GLY A 218 -11.72 -17.18 22.56
C GLY A 218 -10.70 -18.32 22.57
N THR A 219 -10.87 -19.34 21.73
CA THR A 219 -9.91 -20.44 21.60
C THR A 219 -8.59 -19.94 21.01
N LYS A 220 -7.47 -20.32 21.61
CA LYS A 220 -6.12 -20.05 21.12
C LYS A 220 -5.39 -21.35 20.82
N VAL A 221 -4.82 -21.47 19.63
CA VAL A 221 -4.05 -22.66 19.19
C VAL A 221 -2.64 -22.23 18.80
N THR A 222 -1.62 -22.75 19.47
CA THR A 222 -0.21 -22.58 19.12
C THR A 222 0.29 -23.86 18.45
N THR A 223 0.83 -23.76 17.25
CA THR A 223 1.53 -24.86 16.57
C THR A 223 3.01 -24.53 16.51
N PHE A 224 3.84 -25.38 17.09
CA PHE A 224 5.29 -25.22 17.08
C PHE A 224 5.89 -25.83 15.82
N LYS A 225 7.14 -25.48 15.52
CA LYS A 225 7.89 -25.99 14.36
C LYS A 225 7.99 -27.51 14.31
N ASP A 226 8.01 -28.17 15.47
CA ASP A 226 8.05 -29.63 15.59
C ASP A 226 6.69 -30.30 15.31
N GLN A 227 5.63 -29.54 15.00
CA GLN A 227 4.23 -29.95 14.84
C GLN A 227 3.50 -30.26 16.16
N THR A 228 4.11 -30.00 17.32
CA THR A 228 3.38 -29.99 18.59
C THR A 228 2.34 -28.88 18.55
N THR A 229 1.11 -29.16 18.96
CA THR A 229 0.05 -28.14 19.08
C THR A 229 -0.39 -27.98 20.53
N LYS A 230 -0.58 -26.75 20.98
CA LYS A 230 -1.20 -26.41 22.27
C LYS A 230 -2.46 -25.59 22.02
N GLU A 231 -3.60 -26.04 22.50
CA GLU A 231 -4.88 -25.34 22.44
C GLU A 231 -5.29 -24.92 23.85
N ILE A 232 -5.79 -23.69 23.99
CA ILE A 232 -6.40 -23.15 25.21
C ILE A 232 -7.81 -22.73 24.83
N ARG A 233 -8.80 -23.34 25.47
CA ARG A 233 -10.21 -23.06 25.26
C ARG A 233 -10.72 -21.97 26.20
N PRO A 234 -11.86 -21.32 25.88
CA PRO A 234 -12.44 -20.27 26.71
C PRO A 234 -12.82 -20.72 28.12
N ASP A 235 -13.15 -22.00 28.29
CA ASP A 235 -13.46 -22.62 29.59
C ASP A 235 -12.22 -22.82 30.48
N GLY A 236 -11.01 -22.57 29.97
CA GLY A 236 -9.73 -22.80 30.64
C GLY A 236 -9.10 -24.15 30.36
N THR A 237 -9.77 -25.04 29.62
CA THR A 237 -9.24 -26.34 29.20
C THR A 237 -8.02 -26.15 28.31
N LYS A 238 -6.95 -26.89 28.58
CA LYS A 238 -5.71 -26.88 27.80
C LYS A 238 -5.50 -28.24 27.15
N LEU A 239 -5.28 -28.28 25.85
CA LEU A 239 -4.96 -29.51 25.12
C LEU A 239 -3.55 -29.38 24.53
N THR A 240 -2.70 -30.39 24.72
CA THR A 240 -1.41 -30.52 24.03
C THR A 240 -1.46 -31.78 23.18
N LYS A 241 -1.10 -31.67 21.90
CA LYS A 241 -0.96 -32.82 20.99
C LYS A 241 0.45 -32.83 20.44
N TRP A 242 1.13 -33.94 20.61
CA TRP A 242 2.48 -34.14 20.12
C TRP A 242 2.48 -34.83 18.74
N PRO A 243 3.59 -34.74 17.98
CA PRO A 243 3.68 -35.31 16.64
C PRO A 243 3.56 -36.84 16.60
N ASP A 244 3.91 -37.49 17.72
CA ASP A 244 3.77 -38.94 17.88
C ASP A 244 2.31 -39.42 18.00
N GLY A 245 1.36 -38.49 18.12
CA GLY A 245 -0.07 -38.76 18.32
C GLY A 245 -0.51 -38.74 19.79
N THR A 246 0.41 -38.56 20.74
CA THR A 246 0.08 -38.40 22.16
C THR A 246 -0.73 -37.12 22.35
N MET A 247 -1.73 -37.15 23.23
CA MET A 247 -2.54 -36.00 23.61
C MET A 247 -2.61 -35.87 25.14
N LEU A 248 -2.56 -34.64 25.65
CA LEU A 248 -2.76 -34.30 27.05
C LEU A 248 -3.83 -33.21 27.15
N GLU A 249 -4.95 -33.52 27.78
CA GLU A 249 -5.98 -32.57 28.16
C GLU A 249 -5.84 -32.23 29.65
N VAL A 250 -5.78 -30.95 29.99
CA VAL A 250 -5.81 -30.43 31.36
C VAL A 250 -7.08 -29.63 31.50
N LYS A 251 -8.01 -30.13 32.31
CA LYS A 251 -9.30 -29.49 32.59
C LYS A 251 -9.12 -28.30 33.55
N PRO A 252 -10.12 -27.40 33.65
CA PRO A 252 -10.06 -26.25 34.54
C PRO A 252 -9.93 -26.64 36.02
N ASP A 253 -10.46 -27.80 36.40
CA ASP A 253 -10.32 -28.37 37.75
C ASP A 253 -8.92 -28.94 38.05
N GLY A 254 -8.00 -28.93 37.07
CA GLY A 254 -6.65 -29.49 37.20
C GLY A 254 -6.54 -30.97 36.84
N THR A 255 -7.64 -31.65 36.49
CA THR A 255 -7.62 -33.05 36.03
C THR A 255 -6.84 -33.15 34.72
N LYS A 256 -5.89 -34.08 34.66
CA LYS A 256 -5.08 -34.38 33.47
C LYS A 256 -5.55 -35.68 32.84
N ILE A 257 -5.75 -35.69 31.53
CA ILE A 257 -6.12 -36.86 30.74
C ILE A 257 -5.09 -37.01 29.62
N THR A 258 -4.27 -38.05 29.69
CA THR A 258 -3.28 -38.37 28.67
C THR A 258 -3.78 -39.51 27.81
N THR A 259 -3.89 -39.32 26.49
CA THR A 259 -4.18 -40.36 25.51
C THR A 259 -2.94 -40.65 24.70
N ARG A 260 -2.46 -41.89 24.72
CA ARG A 260 -1.28 -42.33 23.97
C ARG A 260 -1.65 -42.76 22.54
N PRO A 261 -0.67 -42.87 21.62
CA PRO A 261 -0.94 -43.26 20.23
C PRO A 261 -1.54 -44.66 20.06
N ASP A 262 -1.33 -45.54 21.03
CA ASP A 262 -1.91 -46.89 21.10
C ASP A 262 -3.37 -46.90 21.59
N GLY A 263 -3.95 -45.73 21.89
CA GLY A 263 -5.30 -45.57 22.42
C GLY A 263 -5.41 -45.70 23.94
N LYS A 264 -4.30 -45.95 24.67
CA LYS A 264 -4.32 -46.02 26.14
C LYS A 264 -4.60 -44.64 26.74
N VAL A 265 -5.56 -44.57 27.66
CA VAL A 265 -5.93 -43.35 28.40
C VAL A 265 -5.46 -43.44 29.85
N GLU A 266 -4.79 -42.40 30.33
CA GLU A 266 -4.34 -42.24 31.73
C GLU A 266 -4.95 -40.96 32.31
N ILE A 267 -5.57 -41.06 33.49
CA ILE A 267 -6.25 -39.93 34.16
C ILE A 267 -5.56 -39.65 35.49
N THR A 268 -5.18 -38.41 35.73
CA THR A 268 -4.60 -37.93 37.00
C THR A 268 -5.44 -36.78 37.54
N LYS A 269 -5.99 -36.92 38.74
CA LYS A 269 -6.77 -35.86 39.41
C LYS A 269 -5.85 -34.80 40.02
N PRO A 270 -6.31 -33.56 40.21
CA PRO A 270 -5.58 -32.57 40.99
C PRO A 270 -5.29 -33.12 42.40
N GLU A 271 -4.09 -32.88 42.93
CA GLU A 271 -3.82 -33.17 44.34
C GLU A 271 -4.66 -32.22 45.19
N THR A 272 -5.67 -32.76 45.88
CA THR A 272 -6.32 -32.04 46.97
C THR A 272 -5.30 -32.00 48.11
N ASN A 273 -4.68 -30.86 48.38
CA ASN A 273 -3.95 -30.66 49.63
C ASN A 273 -4.99 -30.58 50.77
N PRO A 274 -5.14 -31.59 51.65
CA PRO A 274 -6.13 -31.54 52.71
C PRO A 274 -5.71 -30.65 53.88
N GLU A 275 -4.51 -30.05 53.85
CA GLU A 275 -3.87 -29.42 55.02
C GLU A 275 -4.01 -27.89 55.09
N ALA A 276 -4.78 -27.26 54.19
CA ALA A 276 -5.03 -25.80 54.24
C ALA A 276 -6.30 -25.40 55.01
N GLU A 277 -7.15 -26.35 55.42
CA GLU A 277 -8.38 -26.09 56.17
C GLU A 277 -8.32 -26.64 57.60
N ALA A 278 -7.38 -26.13 58.41
CA ALA A 278 -7.52 -26.14 59.87
C ALA A 278 -6.50 -25.21 60.52
N LYS A 279 -6.82 -23.91 60.59
CA LYS A 279 -6.48 -23.15 61.80
C LYS A 279 -7.77 -22.59 62.37
N PRO A 280 -8.08 -22.90 63.64
CA PRO A 280 -9.27 -22.39 64.29
C PRO A 280 -9.16 -20.87 64.48
N GLU A 281 -10.31 -20.22 64.38
CA GLU A 281 -10.55 -18.86 64.83
C GLU A 281 -10.32 -18.81 66.34
N ASP A 282 -9.16 -18.32 66.77
CA ASP A 282 -8.98 -17.81 68.13
C ASP A 282 -8.91 -16.28 68.06
N ASP A 283 -10.08 -15.73 68.37
CA ASP A 283 -10.33 -14.52 69.15
C ASP A 283 -9.10 -14.01 69.93
N GLU A 284 -8.73 -12.74 69.72
CA GLU A 284 -8.45 -11.77 70.78
C GLU A 284 -8.12 -10.37 70.19
N SER A 285 -9.04 -9.43 70.42
CA SER A 285 -8.82 -8.00 70.75
C SER A 285 -7.59 -7.22 70.23
N ASP A 286 -7.90 -6.18 69.43
CA ASP A 286 -7.42 -4.77 69.38
C ASP A 286 -6.55 -4.23 70.56
N PRO A 287 -5.84 -3.05 70.49
CA PRO A 287 -5.36 -2.16 69.40
C PRO A 287 -3.84 -1.83 69.50
N ASP A 288 -3.40 -0.84 68.71
CA ASP A 288 -2.24 0.07 68.89
C ASP A 288 -0.87 -0.32 68.26
N TYR A 289 -0.44 0.45 67.24
CA TYR A 289 0.66 1.43 67.36
C TYR A 289 0.89 2.18 66.03
N GLU A 290 0.91 3.51 66.12
CA GLU A 290 1.51 4.44 65.16
C GLU A 290 3.04 4.23 65.09
N GLU A 291 3.68 4.47 63.94
CA GLU A 291 4.85 5.35 63.84
C GLU A 291 5.27 5.60 62.38
N GLU A 292 5.14 6.89 62.03
CA GLU A 292 5.95 7.79 61.21
C GLU A 292 7.33 7.39 60.64
N GLU A 293 7.62 8.08 59.51
CA GLU A 293 8.90 8.53 58.92
C GLU A 293 9.88 7.51 58.29
N HIS A 294 10.07 7.57 56.96
CA HIS A 294 10.94 8.54 56.27
C HIS A 294 10.79 8.49 54.74
#